data_AF-A0A950KAW0-F1
#
_entry.id   AF-A0A950KAW0-F1
#
_cell.length_a   1.000
_cell.length_b   1.000
_cell.length_c   1.000
_cell.angle_alpha   90.00
_cell.angle_beta   90.00
_cell.angle_gamma   90.00
#
_symmetry.space_group_name_H-M   'P 1'
#
loop_
_entity.id
_entity.type
_entity.pdbx_description
1 polymer ?
#
loop_
_entity_poly.entity_id
_entity_poly.type
_entity_poly.pdbx_seq_one_letter_code
_entity_poly.pdbx_strand_id
1 'polypeptide(L)'
;MGAFPQAEDWAAEFAESTVFSFLPDPVKEGAPAVCAEFLRRAGELSDAELRRLLLEVLPSLDLPPALRPAVPGTLQEYLSWLEDTGRLAGGRSLGLLVRALGPAYQERCAPGGGLRVPPVVKKTPDIGRNDPCPCGSGKKYKKCCAT
;
A
#
# COMPACT_ATOMS: atom_id res chain seq x y z
N MET A 1 -1.44 -20.23 -2.39
CA MET A 1 -2.25 -19.89 -3.57
C MET A 1 -3.50 -19.21 -3.04
N GLY A 2 -3.78 -17.97 -3.45
CA GLY A 2 -4.99 -17.24 -3.04
C GLY A 2 -6.23 -17.78 -3.73
N ALA A 3 -7.41 -17.39 -3.26
CA ALA A 3 -8.69 -17.85 -3.84
C ALA A 3 -9.03 -17.19 -5.19
N PHE A 4 -8.31 -16.13 -5.54
CA PHE A 4 -8.52 -15.34 -6.76
C PHE A 4 -7.29 -15.42 -7.66
N PRO A 5 -7.14 -16.47 -8.50
CA PRO A 5 -6.00 -16.57 -9.41
C PRO A 5 -5.98 -15.47 -10.48
N GLN A 6 -7.12 -14.83 -10.77
CA GLN A 6 -7.26 -13.74 -11.74
C GLN A 6 -6.96 -12.34 -11.16
N ALA A 7 -6.41 -12.26 -9.94
CA ALA A 7 -6.21 -10.99 -9.24
C ALA A 7 -5.40 -9.96 -10.05
N GLU A 8 -4.31 -10.41 -10.70
CA GLU A 8 -3.46 -9.55 -11.52
C GLU A 8 -4.20 -9.07 -12.78
N ASP A 9 -4.87 -9.99 -13.49
CA ASP A 9 -5.61 -9.67 -14.71
C ASP A 9 -6.73 -8.65 -14.44
N TRP A 10 -7.52 -8.89 -13.40
CA TRP A 10 -8.61 -8.00 -13.03
C TRP A 10 -8.12 -6.62 -12.58
N ALA A 11 -6.97 -6.55 -11.92
CA ALA A 11 -6.37 -5.28 -11.54
C ALA A 11 -5.84 -4.50 -12.76
N ALA A 12 -5.28 -5.20 -13.75
CA ALA A 12 -4.87 -4.59 -15.01
C ALA A 12 -6.09 -4.05 -15.80
N GLU A 13 -7.14 -4.84 -15.92
CA GLU A 13 -8.40 -4.42 -16.56
C GLU A 13 -9.05 -3.24 -15.82
N PHE A 14 -8.97 -3.21 -14.49
CA PHE A 14 -9.43 -2.07 -13.71
C PHE A 14 -8.65 -0.79 -14.05
N ALA A 15 -7.33 -0.87 -14.26
CA ALA A 15 -6.49 0.27 -14.63
C ALA A 15 -6.89 0.92 -15.97
N GLU A 16 -7.56 0.16 -16.84
CA GLU A 16 -8.08 0.63 -18.14
C GLU A 16 -9.53 1.11 -18.07
N SER A 17 -10.17 0.99 -16.90
CA SER A 17 -11.59 1.33 -16.73
C SER A 17 -11.85 2.83 -16.63
N THR A 18 -13.08 3.24 -17.01
CA THR A 18 -13.54 4.61 -16.79
C THR A 18 -13.53 4.98 -15.30
N VAL A 19 -13.85 4.05 -14.40
CA VAL A 19 -13.82 4.27 -12.95
C VAL A 19 -12.42 4.69 -12.49
N PHE A 20 -11.40 3.97 -12.97
CA PHE A 20 -10.00 4.27 -12.65
C PHE A 20 -9.54 5.64 -13.16
N SER A 21 -10.08 6.09 -14.29
CA SER A 21 -9.74 7.41 -14.86
C SER A 21 -10.07 8.57 -13.90
N PHE A 22 -11.07 8.38 -13.03
CA PHE A 22 -11.49 9.35 -12.02
C PHE A 22 -10.69 9.30 -10.71
N LEU A 23 -9.81 8.31 -10.52
CA LEU A 23 -8.92 8.31 -9.36
C LEU A 23 -7.95 9.50 -9.42
N PRO A 24 -7.49 10.03 -8.28
CA PRO A 24 -6.44 11.05 -8.28
C PRO A 24 -5.17 10.52 -8.97
N ASP A 25 -4.53 11.33 -9.80
CA ASP A 25 -3.30 10.93 -10.51
C ASP A 25 -2.19 10.32 -9.63
N PRO A 26 -1.88 10.85 -8.42
CA PRO A 26 -0.85 10.24 -7.58
C PRO A 26 -1.27 8.91 -6.93
N VAL A 27 -2.55 8.52 -7.05
CA VAL A 27 -3.08 7.23 -6.59
C VAL A 27 -3.01 6.18 -7.70
N LYS A 28 -3.14 6.60 -8.97
CA LYS A 28 -3.17 5.71 -10.14
C LYS A 28 -1.93 4.82 -10.25
N GLU A 29 -0.74 5.35 -9.92
CA GLU A 29 0.54 4.62 -10.07
C GLU A 29 0.57 3.29 -9.31
N GLY A 30 0.00 3.23 -8.10
CA GLY A 30 0.04 2.02 -7.27
C GLY A 30 -1.32 1.35 -7.04
N ALA A 31 -2.42 1.95 -7.52
CA ALA A 31 -3.76 1.42 -7.34
C ALA A 31 -3.94 -0.02 -7.89
N PRO A 32 -3.48 -0.37 -9.09
CA PRO A 32 -3.62 -1.74 -9.59
C PRO A 32 -2.86 -2.76 -8.72
N ALA A 33 -1.64 -2.43 -8.30
CA ALA A 33 -0.82 -3.30 -7.48
C ALA A 33 -1.46 -3.60 -6.11
N VAL A 34 -2.04 -2.59 -5.44
CA VAL A 34 -2.72 -2.82 -4.15
C VAL A 34 -4.03 -3.60 -4.31
N CYS A 35 -4.77 -3.40 -5.41
CA CYS A 35 -5.98 -4.18 -5.72
C CYS A 35 -5.66 -5.65 -5.98
N ALA A 36 -4.63 -5.94 -6.76
CA ALA A 36 -4.17 -7.30 -7.03
C ALA A 36 -3.69 -7.97 -5.74
N GLU A 37 -2.87 -7.29 -4.95
CA GLU A 37 -2.33 -7.81 -3.69
C GLU A 37 -3.43 -8.09 -2.65
N PHE A 38 -4.48 -7.26 -2.62
CA PHE A 38 -5.67 -7.49 -1.79
C PHE A 38 -6.38 -8.80 -2.14
N LEU A 39 -6.70 -9.03 -3.42
CA LEU A 39 -7.36 -10.28 -3.84
C LEU A 39 -6.44 -11.50 -3.73
N ARG A 40 -5.15 -11.36 -4.05
CA ARG A 40 -4.17 -12.44 -3.97
C ARG A 40 -4.03 -12.99 -2.55
N ARG A 41 -4.18 -12.13 -1.54
CA ARG A 41 -4.12 -12.51 -0.13
C ARG A 41 -5.46 -12.93 0.47
N ALA A 42 -6.57 -12.59 -0.19
CA ALA A 42 -7.89 -13.02 0.24
C ALA A 42 -8.06 -14.54 0.00
N GLY A 43 -8.36 -15.28 1.07
CA GLY A 43 -8.85 -16.66 0.96
C GLY A 43 -10.36 -16.71 0.72
N GLU A 44 -11.10 -15.81 1.34
CA GLU A 44 -12.53 -15.56 1.12
C GLU A 44 -12.82 -14.09 1.44
N LEU A 45 -13.86 -13.51 0.84
CA LEU A 45 -14.21 -12.10 1.10
C LEU A 45 -15.31 -12.03 2.19
N SER A 46 -14.93 -12.40 3.42
CA SER A 46 -15.77 -12.28 4.62
C SER A 46 -15.40 -11.02 5.44
N ASP A 47 -16.28 -10.58 6.36
CA ASP A 47 -16.00 -9.41 7.24
C ASP A 47 -14.69 -9.58 8.03
N ALA A 48 -14.44 -10.78 8.56
CA ALA A 48 -13.23 -11.09 9.32
C ALA A 48 -11.97 -11.00 8.45
N GLU A 49 -12.01 -11.51 7.22
CA GLU A 49 -10.86 -11.43 6.31
C GLU A 49 -10.63 -10.00 5.83
N LEU A 50 -11.70 -9.24 5.53
CA LEU A 50 -11.57 -7.82 5.18
C LEU A 50 -10.90 -7.03 6.30
N ARG A 51 -11.31 -7.23 7.56
CA ARG A 51 -10.68 -6.60 8.72
C ARG A 51 -9.21 -6.95 8.84
N ARG A 52 -8.85 -8.22 8.71
CA ARG A 52 -7.46 -8.68 8.76
C ARG A 52 -6.64 -8.06 7.64
N LEU A 53 -7.12 -8.13 6.39
CA LEU A 53 -6.43 -7.58 5.23
C LEU A 53 -6.21 -6.08 5.39
N LEU A 54 -7.25 -5.31 5.72
CA LEU A 54 -7.14 -3.87 5.86
C LEU A 54 -6.33 -3.46 7.09
N LEU A 55 -6.47 -4.10 8.25
CA LEU A 55 -5.91 -3.55 9.49
C LEU A 55 -4.55 -4.15 9.87
N GLU A 56 -4.19 -5.30 9.31
CA GLU A 56 -2.96 -6.01 9.65
C GLU A 56 -2.03 -6.16 8.45
N VAL A 57 -2.59 -6.40 7.26
CA VAL A 57 -1.80 -6.74 6.07
C VAL A 57 -1.44 -5.52 5.25
N LEU A 58 -2.42 -4.81 4.69
CA LEU A 58 -2.20 -3.69 3.77
C LEU A 58 -1.36 -2.55 4.38
N PRO A 59 -1.51 -2.17 5.67
CA PRO A 59 -0.69 -1.13 6.28
C PRO A 59 0.80 -1.47 6.32
N SER A 60 1.15 -2.77 6.28
CA SER A 60 2.54 -3.26 6.30
C SER A 60 3.23 -3.23 4.95
N LEU A 61 2.47 -2.95 3.88
CA LEU A 61 3.01 -2.87 2.53
C LEU A 61 3.78 -1.55 2.34
N ASP A 62 4.83 -1.63 1.52
CA ASP A 62 5.58 -0.47 1.07
C ASP A 62 4.78 0.26 -0.02
N LEU A 63 3.81 1.07 0.42
CA LEU A 63 2.92 1.83 -0.45
C LEU A 63 3.42 3.26 -0.65
N PRO A 64 3.24 3.85 -1.86
CA PRO A 64 3.46 5.26 -2.09
C PRO A 64 2.70 6.13 -1.07
N PRO A 65 3.28 7.25 -0.60
CA PRO A 65 2.68 8.06 0.46
C PRO A 65 1.31 8.63 0.07
N ALA A 66 1.08 8.90 -1.22
CA ALA A 66 -0.21 9.36 -1.72
C ALA A 66 -1.26 8.25 -1.81
N LEU A 67 -0.85 7.01 -2.12
CA LEU A 67 -1.73 5.85 -2.19
C LEU A 67 -2.15 5.38 -0.80
N ARG A 68 -1.22 5.38 0.16
CA ARG A 68 -1.45 4.82 1.50
C ARG A 68 -2.78 5.27 2.13
N PRO A 69 -3.13 6.56 2.27
CA PRO A 69 -4.41 6.98 2.84
C PRO A 69 -5.62 6.73 1.92
N ALA A 70 -5.40 6.54 0.62
CA ALA A 70 -6.45 6.32 -0.38
C ALA A 70 -6.90 4.86 -0.49
N VAL A 71 -6.12 3.89 0.03
CA VAL A 71 -6.36 2.45 -0.12
C VAL A 71 -7.81 2.03 0.13
N PRO A 72 -8.49 2.39 1.24
CA PRO A 72 -9.88 1.97 1.45
C PRO A 72 -10.84 2.48 0.38
N GLY A 73 -10.64 3.71 -0.10
CA GLY A 73 -11.45 4.28 -1.19
C GLY A 73 -11.16 3.60 -2.53
N THR A 74 -9.88 3.38 -2.85
CA THR A 74 -9.48 2.67 -4.08
C THR A 74 -10.06 1.26 -4.13
N LEU A 75 -9.99 0.51 -3.02
CA LEU A 75 -10.57 -0.83 -2.93
C LEU A 75 -12.10 -0.82 -3.02
N GLN A 76 -12.78 0.20 -2.47
CA GLN A 76 -14.22 0.35 -2.64
C GLN A 76 -14.60 0.48 -4.13
N GLU A 77 -13.94 1.37 -4.87
CA GLU A 77 -14.20 1.57 -6.29
C GLU A 77 -13.89 0.30 -7.10
N TYR A 78 -12.78 -0.37 -6.79
CA TYR A 78 -12.39 -1.62 -7.42
C TYR A 78 -13.43 -2.73 -7.20
N LEU A 79 -13.87 -2.93 -5.95
CA LEU A 79 -14.87 -3.95 -5.63
C LEU A 79 -16.23 -3.64 -6.27
N SER A 80 -16.64 -2.37 -6.33
CA SER A 80 -17.84 -1.96 -7.08
C SER A 80 -17.72 -2.31 -8.56
N TRP A 81 -16.57 -1.98 -9.16
CA TRP A 81 -16.30 -2.27 -10.57
C TRP A 81 -16.29 -3.78 -10.87
N LEU A 82 -15.76 -4.62 -9.97
CA LEU A 82 -15.82 -6.07 -10.12
C LEU A 82 -17.27 -6.58 -10.13
N GLU A 83 -18.17 -5.97 -9.35
CA GLU A 83 -19.59 -6.32 -9.37
C GLU A 83 -20.29 -5.82 -10.64
N ASP A 84 -20.04 -4.56 -11.04
CA ASP A 84 -20.62 -3.98 -12.25
C ASP A 84 -20.25 -4.76 -13.51
N THR A 85 -19.08 -5.38 -13.51
CA THR A 85 -18.61 -6.21 -14.62
C THR A 85 -18.89 -7.70 -14.46
N GLY A 86 -19.59 -8.10 -13.39
CA GLY A 86 -19.99 -9.49 -13.14
C GLY A 86 -18.86 -10.44 -12.70
N ARG A 87 -17.69 -9.91 -12.34
CA ARG A 87 -16.52 -10.69 -11.86
C ARG A 87 -16.67 -11.12 -10.40
N LEU A 88 -17.36 -10.32 -9.57
CA LEU A 88 -17.55 -10.60 -8.16
C LEU A 88 -18.94 -10.19 -7.68
N ALA A 89 -19.72 -11.14 -7.19
CA ALA A 89 -21.00 -10.84 -6.56
C ALA A 89 -20.81 -10.16 -5.18
N GLY A 90 -21.58 -9.11 -4.90
CA GLY A 90 -21.55 -8.39 -3.62
C GLY A 90 -20.36 -7.46 -3.41
N GLY A 91 -19.58 -7.17 -4.46
CA GLY A 91 -18.47 -6.23 -4.44
C GLY A 91 -18.83 -4.84 -3.88
N ARG A 92 -20.00 -4.28 -4.19
CA ARG A 92 -20.49 -3.00 -3.62
C ARG A 92 -20.68 -3.08 -2.11
N SER A 93 -21.29 -4.16 -1.61
CA SER A 93 -21.48 -4.37 -0.17
C SER A 93 -20.15 -4.52 0.54
N LEU A 94 -19.21 -5.29 -0.02
CA LEU A 94 -17.86 -5.43 0.49
C LEU A 94 -17.10 -4.08 0.46
N GLY A 95 -17.26 -3.32 -0.62
CA GLY A 95 -16.68 -1.98 -0.76
C GLY A 95 -17.17 -1.00 0.30
N LEU A 96 -18.45 -1.05 0.67
CA LEU A 96 -18.99 -0.27 1.78
C LEU A 96 -18.37 -0.67 3.13
N LEU A 97 -18.17 -1.97 3.38
CA LEU A 97 -17.48 -2.45 4.59
C LEU A 97 -16.02 -1.97 4.62
N VAL A 98 -15.30 -2.08 3.50
CA VAL A 98 -13.93 -1.58 3.35
C VAL A 98 -13.88 -0.07 3.64
N ARG A 99 -14.82 0.71 3.09
CA ARG A 99 -14.92 2.15 3.35
C ARG A 99 -15.22 2.46 4.81
N ALA A 100 -16.09 1.68 5.46
CA ALA A 100 -16.43 1.82 6.87
C ALA A 100 -15.23 1.51 7.80
N LEU A 101 -14.34 0.61 7.41
CA LEU A 101 -13.08 0.33 8.11
C LEU A 101 -11.99 1.39 7.87
N GLY A 102 -12.22 2.33 6.94
CA GLY A 102 -11.26 3.37 6.54
C GLY A 102 -10.63 4.16 7.70
N PRO A 103 -11.40 4.65 8.69
CA PRO A 103 -10.84 5.36 9.84
C PRO A 103 -9.85 4.50 10.66
N ALA A 104 -10.19 3.23 10.89
CA ALA A 104 -9.31 2.30 11.62
C ALA A 104 -8.04 1.99 10.82
N TYR A 105 -8.15 1.85 9.49
CA TYR A 105 -7.01 1.72 8.60
C TYR A 105 -6.10 2.96 8.66
N GLN A 106 -6.67 4.16 8.63
CA GLN A 106 -5.91 5.41 8.70
C GLN A 106 -5.19 5.56 10.05
N GLU A 107 -5.85 5.19 11.16
CA GLU A 107 -5.21 5.12 12.47
C GLU A 107 -4.02 4.16 12.45
N ARG A 108 -4.15 2.99 11.81
CA ARG A 108 -3.05 2.02 11.66
C ARG A 108 -1.87 2.54 10.85
N CYS A 109 -2.13 3.38 9.85
CA CYS A 109 -1.09 4.01 9.03
C CYS A 109 -0.47 5.27 9.67
N ALA A 110 -1.08 5.83 10.71
CA ALA A 110 -0.56 7.02 11.36
C ALA A 110 0.77 6.74 12.09
N PRO A 111 1.69 7.72 12.16
CA PRO A 111 2.90 7.59 12.95
C PRO A 111 2.55 7.37 14.43
N GLY A 112 2.81 6.17 14.96
CA GLY A 112 2.44 5.74 16.32
C GLY A 112 1.22 4.82 16.38
N GLY A 113 0.52 4.62 15.26
CA GLY A 113 -0.69 3.81 15.10
C GLY A 113 -0.48 2.30 15.10
N GLY A 114 0.26 1.74 16.04
CA GLY A 114 0.29 0.29 16.29
C GLY A 114 0.95 -0.61 15.23
N LEU A 115 1.08 -0.20 13.98
CA LEU A 115 1.97 -0.87 13.04
C LEU A 115 3.38 -0.34 13.28
N ARG A 116 4.15 -1.06 14.08
CA ARG A 116 5.58 -0.77 14.27
C ARG A 116 6.30 -1.02 12.94
N VAL A 117 6.27 -0.03 12.06
CA VAL A 117 7.31 0.07 11.03
C VAL A 117 8.60 0.22 11.84
N PRO A 118 9.55 -0.74 11.80
CA PRO A 118 10.82 -0.52 12.45
C PRO A 118 11.35 0.82 11.91
N PRO A 119 11.85 1.72 12.78
CA PRO A 119 12.39 2.98 12.30
C PRO A 119 13.36 2.65 11.17
N VAL A 120 13.19 3.29 10.01
CA VAL A 120 14.17 3.19 8.93
C VAL A 120 15.47 3.71 9.52
N VAL A 121 16.30 2.80 10.03
CA VAL A 121 17.63 3.10 10.50
C VAL A 121 18.36 3.57 9.25
N LYS A 122 18.57 4.88 9.14
CA LYS A 122 19.48 5.43 8.13
C LYS A 122 20.80 4.65 8.31
N LYS A 123 21.16 3.81 7.33
CA LYS A 123 22.37 2.99 7.40
C LYS A 123 23.66 3.83 7.47
N THR A 124 23.54 5.12 7.23
CA THR A 124 24.60 6.09 7.44
C THR A 124 24.37 6.82 8.76
N PRO A 125 25.26 6.65 9.76
CA PRO A 125 25.33 7.62 10.85
C PRO A 125 25.56 9.01 10.24
N ASP A 126 24.98 10.06 10.83
CA ASP A 126 25.29 11.46 10.51
C ASP A 126 26.78 11.71 10.81
N ILE A 127 27.64 11.35 9.85
CA ILE A 127 29.07 11.51 9.97
C ILE A 127 29.40 12.99 9.84
N GLY A 128 29.99 13.55 10.90
CA GLY A 128 30.41 14.94 10.89
C GLY A 128 31.42 15.17 9.76
N ARG A 129 31.30 16.29 9.04
CA ARG A 129 32.23 16.64 7.94
C ARG A 129 33.72 16.58 8.36
N ASN A 130 34.03 16.74 9.65
CA ASN A 130 35.39 16.68 10.17
C ASN A 130 35.83 15.30 10.71
N ASP A 131 34.93 14.32 10.81
CA ASP A 131 35.23 12.98 11.30
C ASP A 131 36.08 12.15 10.34
N PRO A 132 36.82 11.14 10.82
CA PRO A 132 37.58 10.22 9.96
C PRO A 132 36.65 9.50 8.98
N CYS A 133 37.06 9.44 7.71
CA CYS A 133 36.25 8.88 6.64
C CYS A 133 36.14 7.34 6.76
N PRO A 134 34.94 6.75 6.66
CA PRO A 134 34.73 5.31 6.85
C PRO A 134 35.28 4.46 5.69
N CYS A 135 35.78 5.06 4.60
CA CYS A 135 36.40 4.33 3.50
C CYS A 135 37.83 3.83 3.80
N GLY A 136 38.35 4.06 5.02
CA GLY A 136 39.67 3.59 5.44
C GLY A 136 40.85 4.42 4.94
N SER A 137 40.60 5.58 4.32
CA SER A 137 41.66 6.44 3.75
C SER A 137 42.49 7.22 4.77
N GLY A 138 42.08 7.22 6.05
CA GLY A 138 42.70 8.02 7.12
C GLY A 138 42.45 9.53 7.02
N LYS A 139 41.68 10.00 6.02
CA LYS A 139 41.36 11.43 5.81
C LYS A 139 40.04 11.80 6.48
N LYS A 140 39.83 13.09 6.77
CA LYS A 140 38.52 13.63 7.22
C LYS A 140 37.47 13.46 6.12
N TYR A 141 36.22 13.19 6.48
CA TYR A 141 35.11 12.91 5.55
C TYR A 141 34.94 14.00 4.48
N LYS A 142 35.00 15.29 4.87
CA LYS A 142 34.95 16.45 3.95
C LYS A 142 36.09 16.54 2.94
N LYS A 143 37.19 15.80 3.15
CA LYS A 143 38.35 15.78 2.26
C LYS A 143 38.48 14.44 1.51
N CYS A 144 37.42 13.63 1.53
CA CYS A 144 37.44 12.29 0.96
C CYS A 144 36.11 11.99 0.26
N CYS A 145 35.14 11.41 0.95
CA CYS A 145 33.87 10.97 0.35
C CYS A 145 32.77 12.03 0.34
N ALA A 146 32.97 13.17 1.03
CA ALA A 146 32.02 14.30 0.99
C ALA A 146 32.42 15.38 -0.04
N THR A 147 33.19 14.99 -1.05
CA THR A 147 33.58 15.84 -2.19
C THR A 147 32.40 16.05 -3.10
#